data_AF-A0A0W7TRN2-F1
#
_entry.id   AF-A0A0W7TRN2-F1
#
_cell.length_a   1.000
_cell.length_b   1.000
_cell.length_c   1.000
_cell.angle_alpha   90.00
_cell.angle_beta   90.00
_cell.angle_gamma   90.00
#
_symmetry.space_group_name_H-M   'P 1'
#
loop_
_entity.id
_entity.type
_entity.pdbx_description
1 polymer ?
#
loop_
_entity_poly.entity_id
_entity_poly.type
_entity_poly.pdbx_seq_one_letter_code
_entity_poly.pdbx_strand_id
1 'polypeptide(L)'
;MGAAGARHGTANIPLDDYTAFLYNWCAALPGIDKACLRDAMVRDRLATNSTGRLPQCLHVTDALLGRAVKRLAQNPATAPLPGVRRGVALLYGARQVVFVDYTQKNPVTGRYLLHTRSIDNLFTE
;
A
#
# COMPACT_ATOMS: atom_id res chain seq x y z
N MET A 1 16.53 26.96 -8.71
CA MET A 1 16.27 27.79 -7.51
C MET A 1 14.77 27.84 -7.29
N GLY A 2 14.28 27.37 -6.14
CA GLY A 2 12.84 27.32 -5.85
C GLY A 2 12.53 26.74 -4.47
N ALA A 3 12.92 27.50 -3.44
CA ALA A 3 12.41 27.49 -2.06
C ALA A 3 12.43 26.17 -1.25
N ALA A 4 13.56 25.97 -0.56
CA ALA A 4 13.54 25.39 0.79
C ALA A 4 12.76 26.33 1.73
N GLY A 5 11.52 25.98 2.03
CA GLY A 5 10.65 26.69 2.97
C GLY A 5 10.55 25.95 4.29
N ALA A 6 11.64 25.93 5.07
CA ALA A 6 11.62 25.52 6.47
C ALA A 6 10.91 26.61 7.30
N ARG A 7 9.58 26.61 7.27
CA ARG A 7 8.73 27.36 8.18
C ARG A 7 7.46 26.55 8.33
N HIS A 8 7.28 25.91 9.47
CA HIS A 8 6.01 25.71 10.16
C HIS A 8 6.38 25.08 11.50
N GLY A 9 5.82 25.63 12.58
CA GLY A 9 5.98 25.06 13.91
C GLY A 9 5.63 23.57 13.94
N THR A 10 6.13 22.88 14.95
CA THR A 10 5.81 21.48 15.29
C THR A 10 4.32 21.32 15.61
N ALA A 11 3.46 21.46 14.59
CA ALA A 11 2.01 21.45 14.69
C ALA A 11 1.48 20.30 13.84
N ASN A 12 1.09 19.23 14.53
CA ASN A 12 0.22 18.11 14.11
C ASN A 12 -0.08 18.05 12.60
N ILE A 13 0.89 17.59 11.79
CA ILE A 13 0.66 17.31 10.37
C ILE A 13 -0.13 15.99 10.28
N PRO A 14 -1.28 15.94 9.57
CA PRO A 14 -1.97 14.69 9.32
C PRO A 14 -1.05 13.66 8.67
N LEU A 15 -1.14 12.41 9.11
CA LEU A 15 -0.23 11.35 8.66
C LEU A 15 -0.25 11.16 7.13
N ASP A 16 -1.41 11.35 6.49
CA ASP A 16 -1.55 11.28 5.03
C ASP A 16 -0.83 12.44 4.31
N ASP A 17 -0.86 13.66 4.87
CA ASP A 17 -0.14 14.83 4.34
C ASP A 17 1.38 14.65 4.49
N TYR A 18 1.81 14.12 5.64
CA TYR A 18 3.22 13.76 5.84
C TYR A 18 3.66 12.68 4.85
N THR A 19 2.80 11.68 4.59
CA THR A 19 3.07 10.61 3.61
C THR A 19 3.19 11.20 2.20
N ALA A 20 2.33 12.14 1.83
CA ALA A 20 2.40 12.83 0.54
C ALA A 20 3.68 13.65 0.39
N PHE A 21 4.06 14.40 1.43
CA PHE A 21 5.32 15.15 1.43
C PHE A 21 6.53 14.23 1.23
N LEU A 22 6.62 13.14 2.01
CA LEU A 22 7.71 12.18 1.92
C LEU A 22 7.77 11.54 0.53
N TYR A 23 6.63 11.10 -0.01
CA TYR A 23 6.54 10.52 -1.34
C TYR A 23 7.05 11.49 -2.41
N ASN A 24 6.57 12.74 -2.39
CA ASN A 24 6.96 13.75 -3.38
C ASN A 24 8.45 14.09 -3.30
N TRP A 25 9.01 14.18 -2.09
CA TRP A 25 10.42 14.43 -1.89
C TRP A 25 11.29 13.27 -2.40
N CYS A 26 10.98 12.03 -2.02
CA CYS A 26 11.70 10.85 -2.50
C CYS A 26 11.58 10.68 -4.02
N ALA A 27 10.40 10.92 -4.59
CA ALA A 27 10.14 10.79 -6.02
C ALA A 27 10.87 11.85 -6.87
N ALA A 28 11.41 12.91 -6.26
CA ALA A 28 12.18 13.95 -6.92
C ALA A 28 13.70 13.67 -6.93
N LEU A 29 14.17 12.66 -6.19
CA LEU A 29 15.58 12.30 -6.16
C LEU A 29 16.01 11.60 -7.47
N PRO A 30 17.24 11.86 -7.96
CA PRO A 30 17.74 11.24 -9.17
C PRO A 30 17.88 9.71 -8.99
N GLY A 31 17.44 8.95 -10.00
CA GLY A 31 17.53 7.49 -10.00
C GLY A 31 16.41 6.76 -9.26
N ILE A 32 15.42 7.48 -8.71
CA ILE A 32 14.27 6.85 -8.04
C ILE A 32 13.21 6.43 -9.06
N ASP A 33 12.88 5.15 -9.05
CA ASP A 33 11.69 4.61 -9.69
C ASP A 33 10.45 4.88 -8.81
N LYS A 34 9.52 5.67 -9.33
CA LYS A 34 8.30 6.07 -8.63
C LYS A 34 7.36 4.90 -8.34
N ALA A 35 7.29 3.90 -9.22
CA ALA A 35 6.47 2.72 -9.02
C ALA A 35 7.03 1.85 -7.90
N CYS A 36 8.35 1.63 -7.88
CA CYS A 36 9.02 0.91 -6.79
C CYS A 36 8.90 1.64 -5.44
N LEU A 37 9.07 2.97 -5.44
CA LEU A 37 8.88 3.79 -4.23
C LEU A 37 7.44 3.67 -3.71
N ARG A 38 6.45 3.82 -4.60
CA ARG A 38 5.04 3.68 -4.24
C ARG A 38 4.76 2.30 -3.66
N ASP A 39 5.27 1.25 -4.31
CA ASP A 39 5.05 -0.14 -3.87
C ASP A 39 5.60 -0.38 -2.45
N ALA A 40 6.77 0.18 -2.15
CA ALA A 40 7.35 0.12 -0.81
C ALA A 40 6.47 0.85 0.23
N MET A 41 5.99 2.05 -0.08
CA MET A 41 5.14 2.83 0.82
C MET A 41 3.76 2.20 1.02
N VAL A 42 3.16 1.62 -0.03
CA VAL A 42 1.90 0.88 0.04
C VAL A 42 2.03 -0.34 0.95
N ARG A 43 3.11 -1.12 0.79
CA ARG A 43 3.40 -2.29 1.64
C ARG A 43 3.54 -1.86 3.10
N ASP A 44 4.32 -0.82 3.38
CA ASP A 44 4.50 -0.33 4.75
C ASP A 44 3.18 0.16 5.37
N ARG A 45 2.39 0.94 4.63
CA ARG A 45 1.08 1.42 5.08
C ARG A 45 0.12 0.27 5.39
N LEU A 46 0.04 -0.72 4.51
CA LEU A 46 -0.82 -1.90 4.73
C LEU A 46 -0.35 -2.75 5.92
N ALA A 47 0.96 -2.87 6.12
CA ALA A 47 1.51 -3.64 7.23
C ALA A 47 1.33 -2.96 8.58
N THR A 48 1.25 -1.62 8.65
CA THR A 48 1.24 -0.89 9.93
C THR A 48 -0.14 -0.35 10.32
N ASN A 49 -1.01 -0.08 9.35
CA ASN A 49 -2.31 0.56 9.56
C ASN A 49 -3.48 -0.36 9.18
N SER A 50 -4.33 -0.68 10.16
CA SER A 50 -5.49 -1.58 10.00
C SER A 50 -6.75 -0.93 9.43
N THR A 51 -6.68 0.32 8.98
CA THR A 51 -7.81 0.96 8.27
C THR A 51 -8.04 0.36 6.88
N GLY A 52 -7.02 -0.27 6.28
CA GLY A 52 -7.10 -0.77 4.89
C GLY A 52 -7.15 0.33 3.83
N ARG A 53 -7.07 1.61 4.25
CA ARG A 53 -7.15 2.76 3.35
C ARG A 53 -5.75 3.25 3.01
N LEU A 54 -5.53 3.47 1.72
CA LEU A 54 -4.32 4.11 1.23
C LEU A 54 -4.51 5.63 1.21
N PRO A 55 -3.47 6.41 1.54
CA PRO A 55 -3.41 7.84 1.29
C PRO A 55 -3.70 8.17 -0.17
N GLN A 56 -4.31 9.33 -0.44
CA GLN A 56 -4.64 9.75 -1.80
C GLN A 56 -3.40 9.80 -2.72
N CYS A 57 -2.22 10.13 -2.19
CA CYS A 57 -0.97 10.14 -2.96
C CYS A 57 -0.51 8.75 -3.42
N LEU A 58 -0.95 7.67 -2.77
CA LEU A 58 -0.63 6.28 -3.13
C LEU A 58 -1.79 5.57 -3.85
N HIS A 59 -2.98 6.17 -3.80
CA HIS A 59 -4.19 5.63 -4.41
C HIS A 59 -4.13 5.75 -5.94
N VAL A 60 -4.41 4.63 -6.61
CA VAL A 60 -4.52 4.58 -8.07
C VAL A 60 -5.82 3.88 -8.38
N THR A 61 -6.71 4.58 -9.08
CA THR A 61 -7.97 4.02 -9.55
C THR A 61 -7.69 3.12 -10.75
N ASP A 62 -7.74 1.81 -10.54
CA ASP A 62 -7.50 0.81 -11.58
C ASP A 62 -8.59 -0.29 -11.54
N ALA A 63 -9.20 -0.55 -12.69
CA ALA A 63 -10.20 -1.60 -12.85
C ALA A 63 -9.62 -3.00 -12.56
N LEU A 64 -8.31 -3.19 -12.73
CA LEU A 64 -7.60 -4.42 -12.39
C LEU A 64 -7.69 -4.75 -10.90
N LEU A 65 -7.76 -3.75 -10.02
CA LEU A 65 -7.87 -3.98 -8.58
C LEU A 65 -9.19 -4.71 -8.26
N GLY A 66 -10.30 -4.26 -8.84
CA GLY A 66 -11.60 -4.91 -8.66
C GLY A 66 -11.62 -6.34 -9.17
N ARG A 67 -10.95 -6.61 -10.30
CA ARG A 67 -10.79 -7.98 -10.84
C ARG A 67 -9.93 -8.85 -9.93
N ALA A 68 -8.81 -8.31 -9.45
CA ALA A 68 -7.90 -9.00 -8.55
C ALA A 68 -8.57 -9.37 -7.23
N VAL A 69 -9.32 -8.44 -6.62
CA VAL A 69 -10.08 -8.70 -5.39
C VAL A 69 -11.10 -9.82 -5.58
N LYS A 70 -11.87 -9.78 -6.68
CA LYS A 70 -12.82 -10.85 -7.00
C LYS A 70 -12.13 -12.19 -7.17
N ARG A 71 -10.99 -12.22 -7.86
CA ARG A 71 -10.24 -13.44 -8.12
C ARG A 71 -9.64 -14.04 -6.84
N LEU A 72 -9.08 -13.20 -5.96
CA LEU A 72 -8.60 -13.61 -4.64
C LEU A 72 -9.72 -14.22 -3.80
N ALA A 73 -10.95 -13.71 -3.91
CA ALA A 73 -12.11 -14.24 -3.18
C ALA A 73 -12.61 -15.59 -3.71
N GLN A 74 -12.33 -15.93 -4.98
CA GLN A 74 -12.72 -17.22 -5.58
C GLN A 74 -11.80 -18.38 -5.17
N ASN A 75 -10.54 -18.08 -4.81
CA ASN A 75 -9.59 -19.10 -4.36
C ASN A 75 -9.74 -19.31 -2.84
N PRO A 76 -10.08 -20.52 -2.36
CA PRO A 76 -10.25 -20.79 -0.92
C PRO A 76 -9.02 -20.46 -0.07
N ALA A 77 -7.82 -20.60 -0.62
CA ALA A 77 -6.56 -20.31 0.09
C ALA A 77 -6.29 -18.81 0.26
N THR A 78 -6.93 -17.96 -0.54
CA THR A 78 -6.79 -16.50 -0.47
C THR A 78 -8.10 -15.79 -0.21
N ALA A 79 -9.18 -16.51 0.05
CA ALA A 79 -10.49 -15.93 0.32
C ALA A 79 -10.44 -15.05 1.58
N PRO A 80 -11.23 -13.96 1.63
CA PRO A 80 -11.30 -13.12 2.82
C PRO A 80 -11.86 -13.91 4.01
N LEU A 81 -11.24 -13.72 5.18
CA LEU A 81 -11.70 -14.35 6.41
C LEU A 81 -13.01 -13.68 6.89
N PRO A 82 -14.05 -14.46 7.27
CA PRO A 82 -15.30 -13.90 7.77
C PRO A 82 -15.09 -12.97 8.97
N GLY A 83 -15.65 -11.76 8.91
CA GLY A 83 -15.55 -10.76 9.98
C GLY A 83 -14.19 -10.05 10.09
N VAL A 84 -13.21 -10.39 9.25
CA VAL A 84 -11.88 -9.77 9.27
C VAL A 84 -11.81 -8.68 8.21
N ARG A 85 -11.33 -7.49 8.59
CA ARG A 85 -11.05 -6.43 7.63
C ARG A 85 -9.83 -6.81 6.79
N ARG A 86 -9.93 -6.58 5.48
CA ARG A 86 -8.84 -6.81 4.53
C ARG A 86 -8.42 -5.52 3.84
N GLY A 87 -7.12 -5.29 3.73
CA GLY A 87 -6.53 -4.30 2.83
C GLY A 87 -6.01 -4.98 1.56
N VAL A 88 -6.24 -4.39 0.39
CA VAL A 88 -5.73 -4.90 -0.90
C VAL A 88 -5.20 -3.75 -1.74
N ALA A 89 -4.07 -3.96 -2.41
CA ALA A 89 -3.50 -3.00 -3.33
C ALA A 89 -2.74 -3.68 -4.48
N LEU A 90 -2.64 -2.98 -5.61
CA LEU A 90 -1.75 -3.36 -6.70
C LEU A 90 -0.37 -2.71 -6.51
N LEU A 91 0.66 -3.53 -6.72
CA LEU A 91 2.06 -3.17 -6.75
C LEU A 91 2.51 -3.14 -8.21
N TYR A 92 2.73 -1.96 -8.76
CA TYR A 92 2.95 -1.77 -10.20
C TYR A 92 4.41 -2.03 -10.59
N GLY A 93 5.35 -1.67 -9.73
CA GLY A 93 6.77 -1.96 -9.95
C GLY A 93 7.04 -3.46 -9.84
N ALA A 94 6.44 -4.12 -8.85
CA ALA A 94 6.59 -5.56 -8.65
C ALA A 94 5.64 -6.44 -9.49
N ARG A 95 4.66 -5.85 -10.20
CA ARG A 95 3.56 -6.55 -10.92
C ARG A 95 2.83 -7.58 -10.05
N GLN A 96 2.52 -7.20 -8.81
CA GLN A 96 1.93 -8.08 -7.81
C GLN A 96 0.67 -7.47 -7.20
N VAL A 97 -0.25 -8.32 -6.76
CA VAL A 97 -1.31 -7.94 -5.82
C VAL A 97 -0.79 -8.21 -4.41
N VAL A 98 -0.90 -7.22 -3.54
CA VAL A 98 -0.65 -7.38 -2.10
C VAL A 98 -1.98 -7.31 -1.35
N PHE A 99 -2.15 -8.18 -0.37
CA PHE A 99 -3.29 -8.15 0.52
C PHE A 99 -2.88 -8.48 1.95
N VAL A 100 -3.68 -8.02 2.90
CA VAL A 100 -3.48 -8.22 4.33
C VAL A 100 -4.83 -8.46 4.99
N ASP A 101 -4.93 -9.54 5.74
CA ASP A 101 -6.04 -9.78 6.66
C ASP A 101 -5.63 -9.26 8.03
N TYR A 102 -6.36 -8.28 8.55
CA TYR A 102 -6.03 -7.63 9.83
C TYR A 102 -6.48 -8.51 11.01
N THR A 103 -5.81 -9.64 11.19
CA THR A 103 -6.04 -10.59 12.28
C THR A 103 -5.13 -10.29 13.46
N GLN A 104 -3.91 -10.82 13.45
CA GLN A 104 -2.95 -10.69 14.54
C GLN A 104 -1.79 -9.80 14.11
N LYS A 105 -1.66 -8.68 14.82
CA LYS A 105 -0.50 -7.79 14.69
C LYS A 105 0.69 -8.47 15.38
N ASN A 106 1.83 -8.56 14.71
CA ASN A 106 3.04 -9.09 15.30
C ASN A 106 3.44 -8.21 16.51
N PRO A 107 3.60 -8.78 17.72
CA PRO A 107 3.82 -8.00 18.94
C PRO A 107 5.22 -7.38 19.00
N VAL A 108 6.19 -7.92 18.26
CA VAL A 108 7.59 -7.43 18.23
C VAL A 108 7.76 -6.34 17.19
N THR A 109 7.27 -6.57 15.97
CA THR A 109 7.47 -5.63 14.85
C THR A 109 6.35 -4.61 14.71
N GLY A 110 5.21 -4.83 15.37
CA GLY A 110 4.03 -4.00 15.20
C GLY A 110 3.45 -4.04 13.77
N ARG A 111 3.66 -5.13 13.03
CA ARG A 111 3.23 -5.28 11.62
C ARG A 111 2.25 -6.44 11.43
N TYR A 112 1.32 -6.27 10.50
CA TYR A 112 0.46 -7.33 9.99
C TYR A 112 1.17 -8.11 8.88
N LEU A 113 0.81 -9.38 8.71
CA LEU A 113 1.37 -10.23 7.66
C LEU A 113 0.85 -9.80 6.29
N LEU A 114 1.77 -9.43 5.40
CA LEU A 114 1.46 -9.15 4.00
C LEU A 114 1.54 -10.44 3.18
N HIS A 115 0.52 -10.69 2.39
CA HIS A 115 0.51 -11.73 1.36
C HIS A 115 0.64 -11.08 -0.01
N THR A 116 1.41 -11.71 -0.91
CA THR A 116 1.59 -11.24 -2.27
C THR A 116 1.31 -12.35 -3.28
N ARG A 117 0.77 -11.97 -4.44
CA ARG A 117 0.56 -12.84 -5.59
C ARG A 117 0.93 -12.11 -6.87
N SER A 118 1.53 -12.80 -7.83
CA SER A 118 1.80 -12.20 -9.15
C SER A 118 0.48 -11.92 -9.87
N ILE A 119 0.36 -10.75 -10.51
CA ILE A 119 -0.81 -10.39 -11.31
C ILE A 119 -0.94 -11.35 -12.50
N ASP A 120 0.18 -11.74 -13.10
CA ASP A 120 0.20 -12.60 -14.28
C ASP A 120 -0.33 -14.02 -13.96
N ASN A 121 -0.06 -14.53 -12.76
CA ASN A 121 -0.55 -15.85 -12.33
C ASN A 121 -2.00 -15.79 -11.85
N LEU A 122 -2.44 -14.65 -11.31
CA LEU A 122 -3.77 -14.51 -10.71
C LEU A 122 -4.91 -14.78 -11.70
N PHE A 123 -4.73 -14.41 -12.97
CA PHE A 123 -5.74 -14.54 -14.02
C PHE A 123 -5.62 -15.81 -14.86
N THR A 124 -4.57 -16.61 -14.65
CA THR A 124 -4.29 -17.80 -15.45
C THR A 124 -4.80 -19.08 -14.78
N GLU A 125 -4.92 -19.08 -13.45
CA GLU A 125 -5.59 -20.15 -12.68
C GLU A 125 -7.10 -20.16 -12.89
#